data_AF-A0A932CJ75-F1
#
_entry.id   AF-A0A932CJ75-F1
#
_cell.length_a   1.000
_cell.length_b   1.000
_cell.length_c   1.000
_cell.angle_alpha   90.00
_cell.angle_beta   90.00
_cell.angle_gamma   90.00
#
_symmetry.space_group_name_H-M   'P 1'
#
loop_
_entity.id
_entity.type
_entity.pdbx_description
1 polymer ?
#
loop_
_entity_poly.entity_id
_entity_poly.type
_entity_poly.pdbx_seq_one_letter_code
_entity_poly.pdbx_strand_id
1 'polypeptide(L)'
;MREARDARQGRDVRETREGRQGREARDAREQVAEPRERVVAEVPGEAAVMRVPPRSRWQVLLLEYELLDSYWTYLQQRVWMSGLVLVGLSMVGITFMAVGLTAGDELTLRVVGLVGAVAVLLTLGWWLLLRRTFTLQHVSEYRKREIERELGMRQELYLSYLRQGRLVGLRRADTLAERMAEGDAELTDDLRKLAHSSEARPWFPQLMGERLVWSLVPWLLIAAWVALYMLKRG
;
A
#
# COMPACT_ATOMS: atom_id res chain seq x y z
N MET A 1 65.34 -11.48 -38.66
CA MET A 1 66.65 -11.61 -37.97
C MET A 1 66.59 -10.76 -36.72
N ARG A 2 66.84 -11.41 -35.56
CA ARG A 2 67.59 -10.93 -34.38
C ARG A 2 67.18 -9.60 -33.74
N GLU A 3 67.07 -9.41 -32.43
CA GLU A 3 67.24 -10.19 -31.20
C GLU A 3 66.90 -9.16 -30.09
N ALA A 4 66.19 -9.53 -29.02
CA ALA A 4 66.74 -9.71 -27.65
C ALA A 4 67.15 -8.38 -26.97
N ARG A 5 66.93 -8.11 -25.68
CA ARG A 5 66.60 -8.94 -24.51
C ARG A 5 66.51 -8.02 -23.28
N ASP A 6 65.80 -8.51 -22.26
CA ASP A 6 66.12 -8.44 -20.81
C ASP A 6 66.21 -7.07 -20.10
N ALA A 7 65.95 -6.91 -18.81
CA ALA A 7 65.66 -7.80 -17.67
C ALA A 7 65.06 -6.89 -16.54
N ARG A 8 64.09 -7.34 -15.73
CA ARG A 8 64.28 -7.90 -14.34
C ARG A 8 65.05 -6.95 -13.40
N GLN A 9 64.77 -6.77 -12.10
CA GLN A 9 63.95 -7.42 -11.08
C GLN A 9 64.41 -6.80 -9.75
N GLY A 10 63.56 -6.67 -8.74
CA GLY A 10 64.03 -6.25 -7.41
C GLY A 10 62.93 -5.99 -6.40
N ARG A 11 62.59 -7.04 -5.66
CA ARG A 11 61.67 -7.13 -4.51
C ARG A 11 62.54 -7.41 -3.28
N ASP A 12 62.28 -6.77 -2.14
CA ASP A 12 62.56 -7.20 -0.74
C ASP A 12 61.95 -6.10 0.18
N VAL A 13 61.02 -6.27 1.13
CA VAL A 13 60.79 -7.19 2.28
C VAL A 13 61.70 -6.92 3.50
N ARG A 14 61.13 -6.27 4.55
CA ARG A 14 61.20 -6.59 6.01
C ARG A 14 60.64 -5.42 6.83
N GLU A 15 59.51 -5.56 7.54
CA GLU A 15 59.35 -6.07 8.92
C GLU A 15 60.24 -5.40 9.98
N THR A 16 59.61 -4.59 10.85
CA THR A 16 59.86 -4.63 12.30
C THR A 16 58.59 -4.32 13.08
N ARG A 17 58.42 -5.13 14.12
CA ARG A 17 57.35 -5.26 15.10
C ARG A 17 58.00 -4.86 16.43
N GLU A 18 57.37 -3.99 17.21
CA GLU A 18 57.36 -3.98 18.70
C GLU A 18 56.97 -2.60 19.26
N GLY A 19 56.03 -2.61 20.20
CA GLY A 19 55.49 -1.42 20.86
C GLY A 19 54.22 -1.75 21.63
N ARG A 20 54.29 -2.79 22.47
CA ARG A 20 53.24 -3.22 23.40
C ARG A 20 53.43 -2.46 24.72
N GLN A 21 52.31 -2.19 25.41
CA GLN A 21 52.20 -1.96 26.86
C GLN A 21 52.54 -0.59 27.45
N GLY A 22 51.48 0.13 27.83
CA GLY A 22 51.45 1.12 28.91
C GLY A 22 49.99 1.35 29.30
N ARG A 23 49.47 0.56 30.27
CA ARG A 23 49.12 1.01 31.64
C ARG A 23 47.76 1.71 31.73
N GLU A 24 46.78 1.02 32.30
CA GLU A 24 46.27 1.25 33.67
C GLU A 24 45.19 2.36 33.66
N ALA A 25 43.91 2.01 33.73
CA ALA A 25 43.18 1.69 34.98
C ALA A 25 43.08 2.89 35.93
N ARG A 26 41.85 3.41 36.07
CA ARG A 26 41.25 4.27 37.13
C ARG A 26 40.11 5.06 36.46
N ASP A 27 38.87 5.17 36.93
CA ASP A 27 38.16 4.83 38.17
C ASP A 27 36.66 4.83 37.78
N ALA A 28 35.88 3.81 38.12
CA ALA A 28 34.94 3.82 39.25
C ALA A 28 34.01 5.06 39.26
N ARG A 29 32.77 4.91 38.81
CA ARG A 29 31.54 4.85 39.66
C ARG A 29 31.24 6.15 40.42
N GLU A 30 30.15 6.83 40.05
CA GLU A 30 28.95 6.94 40.89
C GLU A 30 27.81 7.72 40.20
N GLN A 31 26.64 7.08 40.16
CA GLN A 31 25.27 7.57 40.42
C GLN A 31 24.81 8.87 39.71
N VAL A 32 23.64 8.90 39.07
CA VAL A 32 22.37 9.22 39.75
C VAL A 32 21.17 8.84 38.85
N ALA A 33 20.23 8.14 39.48
CA ALA A 33 18.77 8.07 39.27
C ALA A 33 18.14 8.34 37.88
N GLU A 34 17.37 7.34 37.42
CA GLU A 34 16.28 7.54 36.45
C GLU A 34 15.21 8.50 37.01
N PRO A 35 14.53 9.23 36.11
CA PRO A 35 13.10 8.98 36.01
C PRO A 35 12.66 8.76 34.55
N ARG A 36 11.76 7.78 34.39
CA ARG A 36 11.00 7.47 33.17
C ARG A 36 10.40 8.72 32.54
N GLU A 37 10.87 9.08 31.35
CA GLU A 37 10.14 9.98 30.46
C GLU A 37 10.06 9.36 29.04
N ARG A 38 8.85 8.87 28.74
CA ARG A 38 8.26 8.64 27.42
C ARG A 38 9.20 8.18 26.31
N VAL A 39 9.30 6.86 26.15
CA VAL A 39 9.57 6.23 24.85
C VAL A 39 8.40 6.57 23.93
N VAL A 40 8.46 7.73 23.28
CA VAL A 40 7.86 7.90 21.96
C VAL A 40 8.65 6.94 21.08
N ALA A 41 8.00 5.88 20.63
CA ALA A 41 8.53 5.02 19.60
C ALA A 41 8.67 5.84 18.31
N GLU A 42 9.78 6.56 18.20
CA GLU A 42 10.34 6.99 16.93
C GLU A 42 10.58 5.72 16.13
N VAL A 43 9.75 5.52 15.12
CA VAL A 43 9.97 4.52 14.09
C VAL A 43 11.33 4.83 13.47
N PRO A 44 12.33 3.93 13.51
CA PRO A 44 13.67 4.22 13.05
C PRO A 44 13.69 4.22 11.51
N GLY A 45 13.32 5.37 10.93
CA GLY A 45 13.22 5.57 9.48
C GLY A 45 14.34 6.39 8.85
N GLU A 46 15.17 7.09 9.63
CA GLU A 46 16.05 8.13 9.06
C GLU A 46 17.57 7.89 9.19
N ALA A 47 18.02 6.77 9.75
CA ALA A 47 19.46 6.49 9.90
C ALA A 47 20.03 5.42 8.96
N ALA A 48 19.31 5.07 7.89
CA ALA A 48 19.86 4.26 6.79
C ALA A 48 20.23 5.15 5.60
N VAL A 49 21.11 6.13 5.83
CA VAL A 49 21.93 6.71 4.74
C VAL A 49 22.93 5.65 4.31
N MET A 50 22.43 4.59 3.66
CA MET A 50 23.26 3.70 2.88
C MET A 50 23.89 4.55 1.78
N ARG A 51 25.22 4.58 1.72
CA ARG A 51 25.98 4.99 0.54
C ARG A 51 25.63 4.03 -0.60
N VAL A 52 24.50 4.26 -1.24
CA VAL A 52 24.15 3.63 -2.51
C VAL A 52 25.00 4.34 -3.57
N PRO A 53 25.82 3.64 -4.37
CA PRO A 53 26.51 4.24 -5.50
C PRO A 53 25.48 4.95 -6.40
N PRO A 54 25.85 5.99 -7.19
CA PRO A 54 24.89 6.74 -8.00
C PRO A 54 24.17 5.77 -8.94
N ARG A 55 22.99 5.31 -8.51
CA ARG A 55 22.09 4.52 -9.33
C ARG A 55 21.68 5.45 -10.47
N SER A 56 21.66 4.92 -11.69
CA SER A 56 21.12 5.69 -12.81
C SER A 56 19.73 6.21 -12.41
N ARG A 57 19.40 7.46 -12.73
CA ARG A 57 18.11 8.10 -12.41
C ARG A 57 16.92 7.16 -12.67
N TRP A 58 17.02 6.36 -13.72
CA TRP A 58 16.09 5.31 -14.09
C TRP A 58 15.87 4.23 -13.01
N GLN A 59 16.93 3.71 -12.38
CA GLN A 59 16.82 2.73 -11.29
C GLN A 59 16.17 3.31 -10.03
N VAL A 60 16.42 4.59 -9.73
CA VAL A 60 15.81 5.27 -8.59
C VAL A 60 14.31 5.42 -8.80
N LEU A 61 13.90 5.87 -9.99
CA LEU A 61 12.51 6.02 -10.36
C LEU A 61 11.76 4.67 -10.40
N LEU A 62 12.41 3.61 -10.86
CA LEU A 62 11.82 2.27 -10.87
C LEU A 62 11.63 1.72 -9.45
N LEU A 63 12.59 1.98 -8.55
CA LEU A 63 12.46 1.65 -7.14
C LEU A 63 11.33 2.46 -6.45
N GLU A 64 11.21 3.76 -6.76
CA GLU A 64 10.12 4.60 -6.26
C GLU A 64 8.75 4.06 -6.70
N TYR A 65 8.65 3.61 -7.96
CA TYR A 65 7.43 3.00 -8.50
C TYR A 65 7.06 1.70 -7.77
N GLU A 66 8.02 0.79 -7.57
CA GLU A 66 7.81 -0.47 -6.85
C GLU A 66 7.41 -0.25 -5.38
N LEU A 67 8.05 0.71 -4.70
CA LEU A 67 7.72 1.10 -3.34
C LEU A 67 6.30 1.69 -3.24
N LEU A 68 5.91 2.55 -4.19
CA LEU A 68 4.56 3.09 -4.26
C LEU A 68 3.51 2.00 -4.46
N ASP A 69 3.80 1.01 -5.30
CA ASP A 69 2.87 -0.08 -5.58
C ASP A 69 2.70 -1.06 -4.41
N SER A 70 3.81 -1.47 -3.81
CA SER A 70 3.81 -2.34 -2.63
C SER A 70 3.15 -1.65 -1.43
N TYR A 71 3.46 -0.37 -1.18
CA TYR A 71 2.82 0.43 -0.13
C TYR A 71 1.31 0.53 -0.35
N TRP A 72 0.89 0.79 -1.58
CA TRP A 72 -0.52 0.91 -1.92
C TRP A 72 -1.28 -0.39 -1.66
N THR A 73 -0.75 -1.51 -2.15
CA THR A 73 -1.33 -2.84 -1.97
C THR A 73 -1.44 -3.20 -0.48
N TYR A 74 -0.40 -2.89 0.28
CA TYR A 74 -0.37 -3.14 1.71
C TYR A 74 -1.39 -2.30 2.50
N LEU A 75 -1.48 -1.01 2.20
CA LEU A 75 -2.45 -0.11 2.82
C LEU A 75 -3.88 -0.56 2.51
N GLN A 76 -4.13 -0.91 1.24
CA GLN A 76 -5.41 -1.44 0.78
C GLN A 76 -5.75 -2.71 1.57
N GLN A 77 -4.87 -3.71 1.59
CA GLN A 77 -5.08 -4.96 2.32
C GLN A 77 -5.43 -4.74 3.80
N ARG A 78 -4.72 -3.85 4.50
CA ARG A 78 -5.02 -3.52 5.91
C ARG A 78 -6.43 -2.96 6.10
N VAL A 79 -6.84 -2.05 5.23
CA VAL A 79 -8.19 -1.45 5.28
C VAL A 79 -9.26 -2.50 5.03
N TRP A 80 -9.05 -3.39 4.05
CA TRP A 80 -9.94 -4.51 3.76
C TRP A 80 -10.07 -5.48 4.93
N MET A 81 -8.95 -5.90 5.50
CA MET A 81 -8.96 -6.79 6.66
C MET A 81 -9.68 -6.17 7.86
N SER A 82 -9.45 -4.87 8.12
CA SER A 82 -10.15 -4.17 9.19
C SER A 82 -11.67 -4.09 8.96
N GLY A 83 -12.10 -3.90 7.71
CA GLY A 83 -13.51 -3.89 7.33
C GLY A 83 -14.18 -5.26 7.50
N LEU A 84 -13.51 -6.33 7.07
CA LEU A 84 -14.00 -7.70 7.24
C LEU A 84 -14.17 -8.06 8.72
N VAL A 85 -13.18 -7.71 9.55
CA VAL A 85 -13.27 -7.93 11.01
C VAL A 85 -14.42 -7.14 11.61
N LEU A 86 -14.59 -5.87 11.22
CA LEU A 86 -15.67 -5.02 11.72
C LEU A 86 -17.06 -5.57 11.34
N VAL A 87 -17.25 -5.97 10.08
CA VAL A 87 -18.50 -6.55 9.60
C VAL A 87 -18.78 -7.87 10.32
N GLY A 88 -17.78 -8.75 10.40
CA GLY A 88 -17.92 -10.06 11.07
C GLY A 88 -18.28 -9.91 12.54
N LEU A 89 -17.56 -9.06 13.27
CA LEU A 89 -17.82 -8.80 14.69
C LEU A 89 -19.19 -8.16 14.89
N SER A 90 -19.60 -7.25 14.01
CA SER A 90 -20.93 -6.62 14.08
C SER A 90 -22.04 -7.64 13.83
N MET A 91 -21.91 -8.51 12.83
CA MET A 91 -22.91 -9.56 12.57
C MET A 91 -23.03 -10.52 13.76
N VAL A 92 -21.91 -10.97 14.32
CA VAL A 92 -21.91 -11.84 15.52
C VAL A 92 -22.52 -11.12 16.73
N GLY A 93 -22.19 -9.85 16.93
CA GLY A 93 -22.76 -9.05 18.03
C GLY A 93 -24.27 -8.87 17.89
N ILE A 94 -24.75 -8.56 16.69
CA ILE A 94 -26.19 -8.38 16.41
C ILE A 94 -26.94 -9.70 16.62
N THR A 95 -26.44 -10.83 16.08
CA THR A 95 -27.11 -12.13 16.22
C THR A 95 -27.11 -12.60 17.67
N PHE A 96 -25.99 -12.45 18.38
CA PHE A 96 -25.89 -12.81 19.79
C PHE A 96 -26.88 -12.01 20.66
N MET A 97 -26.95 -10.69 20.47
CA MET A 97 -27.87 -9.82 21.21
C MET A 97 -29.34 -10.07 20.84
N ALA A 98 -29.60 -10.36 19.56
CA ALA A 98 -30.95 -10.65 19.07
C ALA A 98 -31.51 -11.92 19.73
N VAL A 99 -30.72 -12.98 19.82
CA VAL A 99 -31.15 -14.29 20.35
C VAL A 99 -30.99 -14.38 21.87
N GLY A 100 -29.90 -13.85 22.42
CA GLY A 100 -29.50 -14.09 23.81
C GLY A 100 -30.16 -13.19 24.85
N LEU A 101 -30.67 -12.01 24.47
CA LEU A 101 -31.27 -11.07 25.42
C LEU A 101 -32.80 -11.00 25.29
N THR A 102 -33.51 -10.96 26.41
CA THR A 102 -34.97 -10.81 26.43
C THR A 102 -35.39 -9.38 26.09
N ALA A 103 -36.41 -9.23 25.25
CA ALA A 103 -36.97 -7.92 24.92
C ALA A 103 -37.69 -7.30 26.13
N GLY A 104 -37.75 -5.98 26.19
CA GLY A 104 -38.49 -5.24 27.22
C GLY A 104 -37.77 -5.01 28.55
N ASP A 105 -36.59 -5.61 28.78
CA ASP A 105 -35.78 -5.31 29.97
C ASP A 105 -34.95 -4.02 29.77
N GLU A 106 -34.96 -3.14 30.77
CA GLU A 106 -34.25 -1.86 30.74
C GLU A 106 -32.73 -2.07 30.70
N LEU A 107 -32.23 -3.12 31.36
CA LEU A 107 -30.81 -3.48 31.30
C LEU A 107 -30.40 -3.92 29.90
N THR A 108 -31.22 -4.75 29.24
CA THR A 108 -31.01 -5.16 27.85
C THR A 108 -30.94 -3.96 26.91
N LEU A 109 -31.86 -3.01 27.06
CA LEU A 109 -31.89 -1.80 26.23
C LEU A 109 -30.64 -0.93 26.41
N ARG A 110 -30.16 -0.76 27.65
CA ARG A 110 -28.93 -0.01 27.93
C ARG A 110 -27.69 -0.70 27.33
N VAL A 111 -27.60 -2.02 27.45
CA VAL A 111 -26.48 -2.81 26.91
C VAL A 111 -26.48 -2.78 25.38
N VAL A 112 -27.62 -3.02 24.74
CA VAL A 112 -27.76 -2.94 23.27
C VAL A 112 -27.47 -1.54 22.76
N GLY A 113 -27.97 -0.50 23.45
CA GLY A 113 -27.70 0.90 23.10
C GLY A 113 -26.22 1.26 23.19
N LEU A 114 -25.53 0.87 24.27
CA LEU A 114 -24.11 1.16 24.46
C LEU A 114 -23.25 0.43 23.43
N VAL A 115 -23.46 -0.87 23.24
CA VAL A 115 -22.70 -1.66 22.27
C VAL A 115 -22.98 -1.20 20.84
N GLY A 116 -24.24 -0.90 20.52
CA GLY A 116 -24.63 -0.33 19.23
C GLY A 116 -23.98 1.03 18.98
N ALA A 117 -23.94 1.92 19.97
CA ALA A 117 -23.27 3.21 19.85
C ALA A 117 -21.77 3.06 19.57
N VAL A 118 -21.08 2.16 20.28
CA VAL A 118 -19.67 1.85 20.04
C VAL A 118 -19.46 1.29 18.63
N ALA A 119 -20.31 0.36 18.19
CA ALA A 119 -20.23 -0.23 16.86
C ALA A 119 -20.45 0.81 15.75
N VAL A 120 -21.41 1.74 15.93
CA VAL A 120 -21.65 2.86 15.00
C VAL A 120 -20.43 3.77 14.93
N LEU A 121 -19.83 4.13 16.06
CA LEU A 121 -18.61 4.96 16.10
C LEU A 121 -17.44 4.29 15.37
N LEU A 122 -17.22 3.00 15.60
CA LEU A 122 -16.18 2.23 14.89
C LEU A 122 -16.44 2.19 13.39
N THR A 123 -17.71 2.02 13.00
CA THR A 123 -18.14 2.01 11.59
C THR A 123 -17.91 3.36 10.91
N LEU A 124 -18.21 4.47 11.59
CA LEU A 124 -17.91 5.81 11.09
C LEU A 124 -16.40 6.06 10.99
N GLY A 125 -15.62 5.62 11.98
CA GLY A 125 -14.16 5.71 11.96
C GLY A 125 -13.57 4.96 10.77
N TRP A 126 -14.04 3.73 10.52
CA TRP A 126 -13.63 2.95 9.35
C TRP A 126 -14.05 3.61 8.02
N TRP A 127 -15.25 4.16 7.95
CA TRP A 127 -15.71 4.90 6.76
C TRP A 127 -14.86 6.14 6.47
N LEU A 128 -14.41 6.87 7.50
CA LEU A 128 -13.47 7.98 7.33
C LEU A 128 -12.11 7.50 6.82
N LEU A 129 -11.61 6.35 7.30
CA LEU A 129 -10.38 5.75 6.77
C LEU A 129 -10.52 5.41 5.29
N LEU A 130 -11.65 4.82 4.88
CA LEU A 130 -11.94 4.56 3.46
C LEU A 130 -11.95 5.85 2.64
N ARG A 131 -12.61 6.91 3.11
CA ARG A 131 -12.60 8.20 2.41
C ARG A 131 -11.19 8.76 2.27
N ARG A 132 -10.39 8.67 3.33
CA ARG A 132 -9.00 9.15 3.33
C ARG A 132 -8.14 8.37 2.34
N THR A 133 -8.28 7.05 2.26
CA THR A 133 -7.50 6.25 1.31
C THR A 133 -7.87 6.58 -0.14
N PHE A 134 -9.13 6.85 -0.44
CA PHE A 134 -9.52 7.32 -1.77
C PHE A 134 -8.89 8.67 -2.16
N THR A 135 -8.77 9.61 -1.21
CA THR A 135 -8.04 10.86 -1.48
C THR A 135 -6.56 10.61 -1.73
N LEU A 136 -5.94 9.70 -0.96
CA LEU A 136 -4.53 9.33 -1.14
C LEU A 136 -4.29 8.56 -2.45
N GLN A 137 -5.26 7.77 -2.94
CA GLN A 137 -5.17 7.13 -4.26
C GLN A 137 -4.85 8.13 -5.34
N HIS A 138 -5.60 9.24 -5.38
CA HIS A 138 -5.45 10.23 -6.44
C HIS A 138 -4.05 10.85 -6.47
N VAL A 139 -3.45 11.10 -5.30
CA VAL A 139 -2.10 11.64 -5.20
C VAL A 139 -1.06 10.61 -5.63
N SER A 140 -1.21 9.35 -5.18
CA SER A 140 -0.30 8.27 -5.58
C SER A 140 -0.38 7.94 -7.08
N GLU A 141 -1.59 7.96 -7.66
CA GLU A 141 -1.80 7.76 -9.09
C GLU A 141 -1.16 8.91 -9.88
N TYR A 142 -1.30 10.16 -9.42
CA TYR A 142 -0.66 11.29 -10.08
C TYR A 142 0.87 11.16 -10.08
N ARG A 143 1.47 10.81 -8.93
CA ARG A 143 2.92 10.62 -8.83
C ARG A 143 3.42 9.43 -9.65
N LYS A 144 2.68 8.31 -9.67
CA LYS A 144 2.99 7.17 -10.54
C LYS A 144 3.01 7.57 -12.02
N ARG A 145 2.03 8.36 -12.47
CA ARG A 145 1.98 8.86 -13.86
C ARG A 145 3.17 9.77 -14.21
N GLU A 146 3.60 10.61 -13.27
CA GLU A 146 4.78 11.45 -13.46
C GLU A 146 6.05 10.61 -13.63
N ILE A 147 6.23 9.59 -12.78
CA ILE A 147 7.36 8.65 -12.85
C ILE A 147 7.33 7.83 -14.15
N GLU A 148 6.16 7.35 -14.58
CA GLU A 148 5.98 6.60 -15.84
C GLU A 148 6.37 7.43 -17.07
N ARG A 149 5.99 8.72 -17.10
CA ARG A 149 6.39 9.66 -18.14
C ARG A 149 7.90 9.88 -18.17
N GLU A 150 8.54 9.99 -17.00
CA GLU A 150 9.99 10.15 -16.92
C GLU A 150 10.76 8.88 -17.30
N LEU A 151 10.18 7.70 -17.07
CA LEU A 151 10.78 6.40 -17.40
C LEU A 151 10.50 5.94 -18.83
N GLY A 152 9.56 6.57 -19.54
CA GLY A 152 9.09 6.13 -20.86
C GLY A 152 8.32 4.79 -20.81
N MET A 153 7.76 4.42 -19.66
CA MET A 153 7.04 3.14 -19.51
C MET A 153 5.66 3.24 -20.17
N ARG A 154 5.32 2.23 -20.98
CA ARG A 154 4.08 2.18 -21.79
C ARG A 154 2.87 1.62 -21.03
N GLN A 155 2.98 1.31 -19.74
CA GLN A 155 1.92 0.67 -18.95
C GLN A 155 0.65 1.53 -18.85
N GLU A 156 0.78 2.85 -18.74
CA GLU A 156 -0.36 3.78 -18.76
C GLU A 156 -1.08 3.79 -20.12
N LEU A 157 -0.34 3.68 -21.23
CA LEU A 157 -0.90 3.58 -22.58
C LEU A 157 -1.76 2.32 -22.71
N TYR A 158 -1.29 1.17 -22.21
CA TYR A 158 -2.08 -0.05 -22.19
C TYR A 158 -3.35 0.07 -21.31
N LEU A 159 -3.25 0.64 -20.11
CA LEU A 159 -4.39 0.80 -19.20
C LEU A 159 -5.42 1.82 -19.69
N SER A 160 -4.97 2.95 -20.26
CA SER A 160 -5.83 3.97 -20.84
C SER A 160 -6.54 3.44 -22.09
N TYR A 161 -5.83 2.70 -22.94
CA TYR A 161 -6.40 1.97 -24.07
C TYR A 161 -7.48 0.98 -23.63
N LEU A 162 -7.23 0.17 -22.59
CA LEU A 162 -8.25 -0.74 -22.04
C LEU A 162 -9.46 -0.01 -21.44
N ARG A 163 -9.27 1.18 -20.86
CA ARG A 163 -10.36 1.99 -20.30
C ARG A 163 -11.21 2.64 -21.40
N GLN A 164 -10.59 3.19 -22.44
CA GLN A 164 -11.30 3.81 -23.56
C GLN A 164 -11.88 2.78 -24.54
N GLY A 165 -11.19 1.68 -24.80
CA GLY A 165 -11.69 0.56 -25.61
C GLY A 165 -13.00 -0.01 -25.06
N ARG A 166 -13.18 -0.02 -23.73
CA ARG A 166 -14.44 -0.39 -23.06
C ARG A 166 -15.61 0.56 -23.37
N LEU A 167 -15.36 1.86 -23.48
CA LEU A 167 -16.41 2.86 -23.73
C LEU A 167 -16.81 2.92 -25.22
N VAL A 168 -15.87 2.60 -26.11
CA VAL A 168 -16.01 2.88 -27.54
C VAL A 168 -16.27 1.60 -28.37
N GLY A 169 -16.03 0.41 -27.79
CA GLY A 169 -16.30 -0.89 -28.40
C GLY A 169 -15.20 -1.36 -29.38
N LEU A 170 -15.09 -2.68 -29.57
CA LEU A 170 -13.97 -3.33 -30.29
C LEU A 170 -13.72 -2.78 -31.70
N ARG A 171 -14.77 -2.45 -32.46
CA ARG A 171 -14.65 -1.89 -33.83
C ARG A 171 -13.95 -0.54 -33.91
N ARG A 172 -13.95 0.23 -32.82
CA ARG A 172 -13.28 1.53 -32.72
C ARG A 172 -12.00 1.44 -31.88
N ALA A 173 -11.74 0.30 -31.23
CA ALA A 173 -10.50 0.06 -30.50
C ALA A 173 -9.30 0.07 -31.45
N ASP A 174 -9.42 -0.50 -32.66
CA ASP A 174 -8.33 -0.48 -33.64
C ASP A 174 -7.94 0.94 -34.08
N THR A 175 -8.94 1.80 -34.33
CA THR A 175 -8.71 3.22 -34.64
C THR A 175 -8.19 4.02 -33.45
N LEU A 176 -8.43 3.54 -32.22
CA LEU A 176 -7.95 4.16 -30.99
C LEU A 176 -6.50 3.74 -30.72
N ALA A 177 -6.13 2.50 -31.04
CA ALA A 177 -4.75 2.00 -30.97
C ALA A 177 -3.84 2.78 -31.92
N GLU A 178 -4.25 2.97 -33.19
CA GLU A 178 -3.50 3.77 -34.17
C GLU A 178 -3.31 5.23 -33.74
N ARG A 179 -4.32 5.82 -33.08
CA ARG A 179 -4.24 7.19 -32.55
C ARG A 179 -3.34 7.29 -31.32
N MET A 180 -3.39 6.29 -30.43
CA MET A 180 -2.59 6.27 -29.19
C MET A 180 -1.13 5.93 -29.44
N ALA A 181 -0.84 5.14 -30.47
CA ALA A 181 0.52 4.73 -30.77
C ALA A 181 1.34 5.80 -31.52
N GLU A 182 0.73 6.93 -31.94
CA GLU A 182 1.40 8.05 -32.63
C GLU A 182 2.34 7.62 -33.78
N GLY A 183 2.04 6.52 -34.47
CA GLY A 183 2.84 5.97 -35.58
C GLY A 183 3.84 4.87 -35.19
N ASP A 184 3.91 4.46 -33.92
CA ASP A 184 4.67 3.29 -33.47
C ASP A 184 3.93 1.99 -33.87
N ALA A 185 4.45 1.31 -34.89
CA ALA A 185 3.85 0.09 -35.44
C ALA A 185 3.91 -1.09 -34.44
N GLU A 186 4.94 -1.17 -33.61
CA GLU A 186 5.11 -2.23 -32.61
C GLU A 186 4.09 -2.05 -31.48
N LEU A 187 3.94 -0.81 -30.98
CA LEU A 187 2.95 -0.48 -29.96
C LEU A 187 1.50 -0.69 -30.46
N THR A 188 1.23 -0.38 -31.73
CA THR A 188 -0.09 -0.60 -32.33
C THR A 188 -0.44 -2.09 -32.35
N ASP A 189 0.51 -2.95 -32.72
CA ASP A 189 0.32 -4.40 -32.76
C ASP A 189 0.11 -4.98 -31.34
N ASP A 190 0.89 -4.51 -30.36
CA ASP A 190 0.73 -4.91 -28.96
C ASP A 190 -0.64 -4.50 -28.38
N LEU A 191 -1.12 -3.28 -28.69
CA LEU A 191 -2.45 -2.82 -28.27
C LEU A 191 -3.57 -3.61 -28.96
N ARG A 192 -3.40 -3.99 -30.23
CA ARG A 192 -4.36 -4.86 -30.94
C ARG A 192 -4.41 -6.26 -30.32
N LYS A 193 -3.25 -6.88 -30.07
CA LYS A 193 -3.16 -8.16 -29.37
C LYS A 193 -3.79 -8.10 -27.99
N LEU A 194 -3.55 -7.02 -27.25
CA LEU A 194 -4.16 -6.79 -25.95
C LEU A 194 -5.69 -6.69 -26.05
N ALA A 195 -6.24 -5.91 -27.00
CA ALA A 195 -7.70 -5.82 -27.18
C ALA A 195 -8.38 -7.16 -27.50
N HIS A 196 -7.64 -8.07 -28.14
CA HIS A 196 -8.11 -9.39 -28.53
C HIS A 196 -7.82 -10.45 -27.45
N SER A 197 -6.97 -10.15 -26.46
CA SER A 197 -6.69 -11.05 -25.36
C SER A 197 -7.88 -11.13 -24.39
N SER A 198 -8.02 -12.28 -23.72
CA SER A 198 -9.05 -12.50 -22.70
C SER A 198 -8.91 -11.55 -21.50
N GLU A 199 -7.74 -10.94 -21.30
CA GLU A 199 -7.47 -9.96 -20.24
C GLU A 199 -8.16 -8.61 -20.51
N ALA A 200 -8.35 -8.22 -21.78
CA ALA A 200 -9.09 -7.02 -22.15
C ALA A 200 -10.61 -7.15 -22.00
N ARG A 201 -11.10 -8.39 -21.87
CA ARG A 201 -12.50 -8.71 -21.54
C ARG A 201 -12.59 -9.26 -20.12
N PRO A 202 -12.46 -8.43 -19.07
CA PRO A 202 -12.88 -8.88 -17.76
C PRO A 202 -14.36 -9.26 -17.85
N TRP A 203 -14.67 -10.54 -17.59
CA TRP A 203 -16.02 -11.10 -17.64
C TRP A 203 -16.99 -10.40 -16.66
N PHE A 204 -16.48 -9.55 -15.75
CA PHE A 204 -17.27 -8.77 -14.81
C PHE A 204 -17.13 -7.25 -15.01
N PRO A 205 -18.22 -6.53 -15.32
CA PRO A 205 -18.28 -5.08 -15.32
C PRO A 205 -18.38 -4.45 -13.90
N GLN A 206 -17.89 -5.12 -12.85
CA GLN A 206 -18.30 -4.86 -11.45
C GLN A 206 -17.54 -3.78 -10.66
N LEU A 207 -16.39 -3.29 -11.14
CA LEU A 207 -15.56 -2.36 -10.35
C LEU A 207 -16.08 -0.90 -10.32
N MET A 208 -16.99 -0.51 -11.22
CA MET A 208 -17.73 0.75 -11.05
C MET A 208 -18.81 0.65 -9.95
N GLY A 209 -19.19 -0.57 -9.56
CA GLY A 209 -20.09 -0.84 -8.44
C GLY A 209 -19.38 -0.92 -7.09
N GLU A 210 -18.09 -1.26 -7.03
CA GLU A 210 -17.37 -1.41 -5.76
C GLU A 210 -17.39 -0.13 -4.91
N ARG A 211 -17.04 1.04 -5.46
CA ARG A 211 -17.08 2.29 -4.69
C ARG A 211 -18.47 2.58 -4.10
N LEU A 212 -19.52 2.26 -4.85
CA LEU A 212 -20.91 2.49 -4.46
C LEU A 212 -21.36 1.47 -3.40
N VAL A 213 -21.11 0.18 -3.63
CA VAL A 213 -21.38 -0.91 -2.68
C VAL A 213 -20.64 -0.67 -1.37
N TRP A 214 -19.36 -0.30 -1.41
CA TRP A 214 -18.55 -0.06 -0.21
C TRP A 214 -18.93 1.23 0.51
N SER A 215 -19.46 2.23 -0.20
CA SER A 215 -20.04 3.39 0.47
C SER A 215 -21.32 3.06 1.22
N LEU A 216 -22.06 2.01 0.81
CA LEU A 216 -23.32 1.58 1.42
C LEU A 216 -23.13 0.66 2.63
N VAL A 217 -22.07 -0.14 2.68
CA VAL A 217 -21.81 -1.10 3.79
C VAL A 217 -21.88 -0.44 5.19
N PRO A 218 -21.22 0.70 5.45
CA PRO A 218 -21.32 1.41 6.73
C PRO A 218 -22.76 1.78 7.11
N TRP A 219 -23.53 2.28 6.14
CA TRP A 219 -24.92 2.68 6.37
C TRP A 219 -25.81 1.48 6.69
N LEU A 220 -25.59 0.35 6.01
CA LEU A 220 -26.29 -0.90 6.30
C LEU A 220 -25.98 -1.40 7.72
N LEU A 221 -24.72 -1.35 8.16
CA LEU A 221 -24.34 -1.73 9.52
C LEU A 221 -24.99 -0.83 10.58
N ILE A 222 -24.97 0.49 10.37
CA ILE A 222 -25.62 1.44 11.27
C ILE A 222 -27.12 1.18 11.33
N ALA A 223 -27.77 1.00 10.18
CA ALA A 223 -29.19 0.70 10.09
C ALA A 223 -29.54 -0.62 10.81
N ALA A 224 -28.69 -1.65 10.70
CA ALA A 224 -28.89 -2.93 11.38
C ALA A 224 -28.85 -2.79 12.91
N TRP A 225 -27.92 -2.00 13.44
CA TRP A 225 -27.86 -1.71 14.89
C TRP A 225 -29.08 -0.90 15.37
N VAL A 226 -29.52 0.09 14.59
CA VAL A 226 -30.73 0.87 14.90
C VAL A 226 -31.97 -0.02 14.87
N ALA A 227 -32.08 -0.91 13.88
CA ALA A 227 -33.19 -1.87 13.77
C ALA A 227 -33.22 -2.83 14.97
N LEU A 228 -32.07 -3.36 15.39
CA LEU A 228 -31.97 -4.20 16.58
C LEU A 228 -32.41 -3.45 17.85
N TYR A 229 -31.98 -2.20 18.00
CA TYR A 229 -32.37 -1.37 19.15
C TYR A 229 -33.89 -1.14 19.19
N MET A 230 -34.51 -0.84 18.04
CA MET A 230 -35.96 -0.69 17.95
C MET A 230 -36.71 -2.00 18.24
N LEU A 231 -36.19 -3.12 17.75
CA LEU A 231 -36.75 -4.45 17.99
C LEU A 231 -36.73 -4.83 19.48
N LYS A 232 -35.70 -4.44 20.23
CA LYS A 232 -35.60 -4.73 21.67
C LYS A 232 -36.40 -3.77 22.54
N ARG A 233 -36.83 -2.63 21.98
CA ARG A 233 -37.61 -1.60 22.66
C ARG A 233 -39.11 -1.89 22.65
N GLY A 234 -39.62 -2.41 21.54
CA GLY A 234 -41.02 -2.85 21.40
C GLY A 234 -41.25 -4.20 22.06
#